data_AF-G3P5N7-F1
#
_entry.id   AF-G3P5N7-F1
#
_cell.length_a   1.000
_cell.length_b   1.000
_cell.length_c   1.000
_cell.angle_alpha   90.00
_cell.angle_beta   90.00
_cell.angle_gamma   90.00
#
_symmetry.space_group_name_H-M   'P 1'
#
loop_
_entity.id
_entity.type
_entity.pdbx_description
1 polymer ?
#
loop_
_entity_poly.entity_id
_entity_poly.type
_entity_poly.pdbx_seq_one_letter_code
_entity_poly.pdbx_strand_id
1 'polypeptide(L)'
;DYPVVKYLRQPLYFEVELIESTDPNLELIVEKCWATLDEDRTSVPSWDIIVDGCENPDDIYLTVFHPVVSDSRVLFPSHIKRFSMNMFTFTKDQAVLKDEIYVHCDAVICDTTSRADGLCRGQCVQPTRQSNARPYEQKGAKRIMLDGGGTLIHGSRKLSN
;
A
#
# COMPACT_ATOMS: atom_id res chain seq x y z
N ASP A 1 -10.17 -7.88 14.61
CA ASP A 1 -11.26 -6.89 14.74
C ASP A 1 -11.31 -5.96 13.55
N TYR A 2 -12.36 -6.12 12.74
CA TYR A 2 -12.77 -5.29 11.62
C TYR A 2 -14.31 -5.22 11.66
N PRO A 3 -14.95 -4.14 11.19
CA PRO A 3 -14.37 -2.96 10.51
C PRO A 3 -13.72 -1.94 11.47
N VAL A 4 -12.88 -1.05 10.92
CA VAL A 4 -12.25 0.06 11.66
C VAL A 4 -13.03 1.35 11.42
N VAL A 5 -13.61 1.90 12.50
CA VAL A 5 -14.35 3.16 12.42
C VAL A 5 -13.41 4.36 12.59
N LYS A 6 -13.44 5.30 11.65
CA LYS A 6 -12.76 6.60 11.70
C LYS A 6 -13.65 7.70 11.12
N TYR A 7 -13.42 8.93 11.55
CA TYR A 7 -14.05 10.09 10.92
C TYR A 7 -13.29 10.47 9.64
N LEU A 8 -14.00 11.10 8.69
CA LEU A 8 -13.39 11.66 7.48
C LEU A 8 -12.19 12.54 7.84
N ARG A 9 -11.16 12.50 6.98
CA ARG A 9 -9.87 13.19 7.14
C ARG A 9 -9.00 12.73 8.30
N GLN A 10 -9.46 11.79 9.14
CA GLN A 10 -8.57 11.21 10.14
C GLN A 10 -7.64 10.17 9.51
N PRO A 11 -6.37 10.09 9.94
CA PRO A 11 -5.43 9.14 9.40
C PRO A 11 -5.79 7.70 9.78
N LEU A 12 -5.73 6.82 8.79
CA LEU A 12 -5.72 5.37 8.90
C LEU A 12 -4.29 4.89 8.68
N TYR A 13 -3.74 4.16 9.65
CA TYR A 13 -2.37 3.65 9.61
C TYR A 13 -2.36 2.18 9.18
N PHE A 14 -1.45 1.87 8.26
CA PHE A 14 -1.25 0.54 7.69
C PHE A 14 0.19 0.11 7.94
N GLU A 15 0.33 -1.16 8.32
CA GLU A 15 1.61 -1.86 8.42
C GLU A 15 1.50 -3.12 7.58
N VAL A 16 2.47 -3.31 6.70
CA VAL A 16 2.66 -4.54 5.92
C VAL A 16 4.01 -5.10 6.31
N GLU A 17 4.02 -6.35 6.76
CA GLU A 17 5.20 -7.03 7.31
C GLU A 17 5.42 -8.37 6.59
N LEU A 18 6.66 -8.63 6.17
CA LEU A 18 7.10 -9.93 5.71
C LEU A 18 7.50 -10.80 6.92
N ILE A 19 6.63 -11.74 7.30
CA ILE A 19 6.76 -12.47 8.58
C ILE A 19 7.64 -13.73 8.49
N GLU A 20 7.72 -14.38 7.33
CA GLU A 20 8.33 -15.71 7.19
C GLU A 20 9.76 -15.68 6.61
N SER A 21 10.40 -14.52 6.56
CA SER A 21 11.78 -14.40 6.08
C SER A 21 12.68 -13.69 7.08
N THR A 22 13.92 -14.13 7.16
CA THR A 22 15.00 -13.48 7.92
C THR A 22 16.16 -13.09 7.01
N ASP A 23 15.95 -13.10 5.69
CA ASP A 23 16.98 -12.74 4.73
C ASP A 23 17.11 -11.20 4.64
N PRO A 24 18.24 -10.61 5.05
CA PRO A 24 18.43 -9.17 5.03
C PRO A 24 18.52 -8.59 3.61
N ASN A 25 18.71 -9.42 2.59
CA ASN A 25 18.77 -8.98 1.20
C ASN A 25 17.38 -8.78 0.59
N LEU A 26 16.32 -9.20 1.28
CA LEU A 26 14.95 -8.97 0.84
C LEU A 26 14.43 -7.61 1.29
N GLU A 27 13.71 -6.95 0.39
CA GLU A 27 12.93 -5.75 0.66
C GLU A 27 11.47 -5.98 0.26
N LEU A 28 10.56 -5.64 1.17
CA LEU A 28 9.12 -5.58 0.92
C LEU A 28 8.78 -4.24 0.29
N ILE A 29 8.11 -4.24 -0.85
CA ILE A 29 7.59 -3.03 -1.50
C ILE A 29 6.06 -3.15 -1.59
N VAL A 30 5.34 -2.11 -1.18
CA VAL A 30 3.90 -1.99 -1.42
C VAL A 30 3.73 -1.31 -2.77
N GLU A 31 3.41 -2.06 -3.81
CA GLU A 31 3.41 -1.61 -5.22
C GLU A 31 2.19 -0.76 -5.53
N LYS A 32 1.00 -1.25 -5.18
CA LYS A 32 -0.27 -0.59 -5.47
C LYS A 32 -1.20 -0.71 -4.28
N CYS A 33 -1.88 0.37 -3.92
CA CYS A 33 -3.01 0.32 -3.01
C CYS A 33 -4.16 1.12 -3.58
N TRP A 34 -5.38 0.62 -3.44
CA TRP A 34 -6.58 1.31 -3.89
C TRP A 34 -7.76 0.98 -2.98
N ALA A 35 -8.74 1.88 -2.95
CA ALA A 35 -9.98 1.67 -2.23
C ALA A 35 -11.13 1.37 -3.19
N THR A 36 -12.09 0.57 -2.75
CA THR A 36 -13.35 0.29 -3.45
C THR A 36 -14.54 0.40 -2.48
N LEU A 37 -15.76 0.41 -3.03
CA LEU A 37 -16.99 0.36 -2.23
C LEU A 37 -17.36 -1.03 -1.73
N ASP A 38 -16.86 -2.07 -2.39
CA ASP A 38 -17.19 -3.46 -2.10
C ASP A 38 -15.92 -4.29 -1.85
N GLU A 39 -16.09 -5.45 -1.22
CA GLU A 39 -15.02 -6.42 -0.97
C GLU A 39 -14.32 -6.85 -2.27
N ASP A 40 -15.03 -6.83 -3.41
CA ASP A 40 -14.44 -7.10 -4.70
C ASP A 40 -13.42 -6.00 -5.07
N ARG A 41 -12.15 -6.39 -5.06
CA ARG A 41 -10.99 -5.58 -5.44
C ARG A 41 -11.06 -5.01 -6.87
N THR A 42 -11.91 -5.54 -7.74
CA THR A 42 -12.12 -5.04 -9.11
C THR A 42 -13.36 -4.16 -9.26
N SER A 43 -14.13 -3.97 -8.18
CA SER A 43 -15.35 -3.16 -8.20
C SER A 43 -15.06 -1.68 -8.46
N VAL A 44 -16.08 -1.02 -9.01
CA VAL A 44 -16.07 0.41 -9.30
C VAL A 44 -17.14 1.11 -8.47
N PRO A 45 -16.91 2.34 -7.98
CA PRO A 45 -15.71 3.17 -8.19
C PRO A 45 -14.50 2.67 -7.40
N SER A 46 -13.30 2.97 -7.92
CA SER A 46 -12.04 2.75 -7.23
C SER A 46 -11.25 4.05 -7.07
N TRP A 47 -10.39 4.12 -6.06
CA TRP A 47 -9.51 5.25 -5.80
C TRP A 47 -8.10 4.77 -5.53
N ASP A 48 -7.15 5.13 -6.39
CA ASP A 48 -5.74 4.76 -6.23
C ASP A 48 -5.09 5.62 -5.12
N ILE A 49 -4.43 4.95 -4.17
CA ILE A 49 -3.76 5.54 -3.00
C ILE A 49 -2.25 5.50 -3.20
N ILE A 50 -1.74 4.31 -3.60
CA ILE A 50 -0.33 4.07 -3.91
C ILE A 50 -0.27 3.54 -5.35
N VAL A 51 0.64 4.10 -6.16
CA VAL A 51 0.89 3.70 -7.55
C VAL A 51 2.39 3.54 -7.74
N ASP A 52 2.82 2.38 -8.28
CA ASP A 52 4.21 2.05 -8.55
C ASP A 52 5.16 2.25 -7.35
N GLY A 53 4.67 1.95 -6.13
CA GLY A 53 5.43 2.12 -4.89
C GLY A 53 5.43 3.54 -4.31
N CYS A 54 4.72 4.47 -4.95
CA CYS A 54 4.73 5.89 -4.59
C CYS A 54 3.35 6.43 -4.24
N GLU A 55 3.33 7.53 -3.48
CA GLU A 55 2.12 8.29 -3.18
C GLU A 55 1.48 8.73 -4.50
N ASN A 56 0.19 8.48 -4.67
CA ASN A 56 -0.52 8.95 -5.84
C ASN A 56 -0.58 10.49 -5.84
N PRO A 57 -0.02 11.20 -6.83
CA PRO A 57 -0.04 12.66 -6.87
C PRO A 57 -1.45 13.24 -7.03
N ASP A 58 -2.39 12.44 -7.53
CA ASP A 58 -3.79 12.81 -7.67
C ASP A 58 -4.60 12.50 -6.39
N ASP A 59 -3.98 11.90 -5.37
CA ASP A 59 -4.62 11.61 -4.09
C ASP A 59 -4.75 12.87 -3.23
N ILE A 60 -5.91 13.52 -3.35
CA ILE A 60 -6.29 14.68 -2.54
C ILE A 60 -6.45 14.36 -1.05
N TYR A 61 -6.45 13.08 -0.64
CA TYR A 61 -6.62 12.65 0.74
C TYR A 61 -5.31 12.38 1.48
N LEU A 62 -4.16 12.67 0.83
CA LEU A 62 -2.81 12.62 1.40
C LEU A 62 -2.43 11.25 1.96
N THR A 63 -1.72 10.49 1.13
CA THR A 63 -0.95 9.32 1.55
C THR A 63 0.41 9.77 2.07
N VAL A 64 0.86 9.19 3.18
CA VAL A 64 2.16 9.49 3.82
C VAL A 64 2.87 8.20 4.18
N PHE A 65 4.09 8.01 3.68
CA PHE A 65 4.96 6.92 4.13
C PHE A 65 5.65 7.25 5.45
N HIS A 66 5.66 6.29 6.38
CA HIS A 66 6.32 6.41 7.68
C HIS A 66 7.61 5.61 7.68
N PRO A 67 8.77 6.20 8.06
CA PRO A 67 10.02 5.48 8.10
C PRO A 67 9.97 4.35 9.13
N VAL A 68 10.53 3.19 8.76
CA VAL A 68 10.75 2.07 9.68
C VAL A 68 12.22 2.03 10.01
N VAL A 69 12.54 2.03 11.30
CA VAL A 69 13.90 1.94 11.82
C VAL A 69 14.06 0.65 12.62
N SER A 70 15.28 0.11 12.64
CA SER A 70 15.58 -1.05 13.47
C SER A 70 15.40 -0.70 14.94
N ASP A 71 14.70 -1.57 15.67
CA ASP A 71 14.55 -1.49 17.13
C ASP A 71 14.52 -2.90 17.73
N SER A 72 14.22 -3.04 19.02
CA SER A 72 14.18 -4.35 19.69
C SER A 72 13.11 -5.31 19.16
N ARG A 73 12.11 -4.80 18.41
CA ARG A 73 11.01 -5.55 17.79
C ARG A 73 11.15 -5.66 16.27
N VAL A 74 11.85 -4.71 15.63
CA VAL A 74 12.08 -4.64 14.19
C VAL A 74 13.52 -4.99 13.87
N LEU A 75 13.76 -6.27 13.55
CA LEU A 75 15.09 -6.76 13.17
C LEU A 75 15.46 -6.38 11.73
N PHE A 76 14.49 -6.46 10.81
CA PHE A 76 14.69 -6.19 9.38
C PHE A 76 13.74 -5.09 8.92
N PRO A 77 14.14 -3.81 8.96
CA PRO A 77 13.28 -2.71 8.52
C PRO A 77 12.85 -2.82 7.06
N SER A 78 13.68 -3.43 6.21
CA SER A 78 13.34 -3.69 4.80
C SER A 78 12.14 -4.64 4.64
N HIS A 79 11.80 -5.42 5.67
CA HIS A 79 10.66 -6.34 5.66
C HIS A 79 9.34 -5.68 6.06
N ILE A 80 9.37 -4.40 6.45
CA ILE A 80 8.20 -3.70 6.96
C ILE A 80 7.99 -2.41 6.18
N LYS A 81 6.77 -2.17 5.73
CA LYS A 81 6.35 -0.87 5.19
C LYS A 81 5.20 -0.33 6.02
N ARG A 82 5.32 0.94 6.40
CA ARG A 82 4.30 1.69 7.12
C ARG A 82 3.87 2.88 6.28
N PHE A 83 2.56 3.06 6.16
CA PHE A 83 1.99 4.23 5.50
C PHE A 83 0.67 4.60 6.17
N SER A 84 0.20 5.81 5.90
CA SER A 84 -1.13 6.24 6.30
C SER A 84 -1.83 6.96 5.16
N MET A 85 -3.14 6.82 5.09
CA MET A 85 -4.01 7.66 4.26
C MET A 85 -5.02 8.36 5.16
N ASN A 86 -5.58 9.49 4.76
CA ASN A 86 -6.75 10.00 5.47
C ASN A 86 -8.04 9.32 5.00
N MET A 87 -8.93 9.04 5.95
CA MET A 87 -10.23 8.46 5.68
C MET A 87 -11.06 9.35 4.75
N PHE A 88 -11.70 8.74 3.76
CA PHE A 88 -12.59 9.39 2.81
C PHE A 88 -13.82 8.51 2.54
N THR A 89 -14.75 9.04 1.76
CA THR A 89 -15.90 8.29 1.26
C THR A 89 -16.12 8.61 -0.21
N PHE A 90 -16.68 7.65 -0.96
CA PHE A 90 -17.08 7.88 -2.33
C PHE A 90 -18.41 8.63 -2.37
N THR A 91 -18.46 9.70 -3.17
CA THR A 91 -19.66 10.51 -3.37
C THR A 91 -20.08 10.52 -4.82
N LYS A 92 -21.39 10.52 -5.09
CA LYS A 92 -21.98 10.76 -6.42
C LYS A 92 -23.06 11.82 -6.28
N ASP A 93 -23.04 12.84 -7.14
CA ASP A 93 -24.01 13.94 -7.12
C ASP A 93 -24.16 14.59 -5.72
N GLN A 94 -23.03 14.76 -5.02
CA GLN A 94 -22.93 15.27 -3.63
C GLN A 94 -23.57 14.39 -2.54
N ALA A 95 -24.08 13.21 -2.89
CA ALA A 95 -24.55 12.21 -1.94
C ALA A 95 -23.45 11.18 -1.65
N VAL A 96 -23.35 10.75 -0.39
CA VAL A 96 -22.48 9.64 0.03
C VAL A 96 -23.03 8.35 -0.55
N LEU A 97 -22.18 7.58 -1.23
CA LEU A 97 -22.57 6.29 -1.80
C LEU A 97 -22.62 5.20 -0.73
N LYS A 98 -21.64 5.18 0.17
CA LYS A 98 -21.52 4.21 1.26
C LYS A 98 -20.63 4.78 2.36
N ASP A 99 -20.91 4.43 3.61
CA ASP A 99 -20.13 4.85 4.78
C ASP A 99 -18.90 3.94 5.04
N GLU A 100 -18.70 2.94 4.18
CA GLU A 100 -17.63 1.96 4.29
C GLU A 100 -16.84 1.89 2.97
N ILE A 101 -15.53 1.72 3.10
CA ILE A 101 -14.61 1.48 2.00
C ILE A 101 -13.75 0.26 2.31
N TYR A 102 -13.31 -0.42 1.25
CA TYR A 102 -12.41 -1.56 1.32
C TYR A 102 -11.07 -1.15 0.73
N VAL A 103 -9.99 -1.31 1.48
CA VAL A 103 -8.63 -0.97 1.03
C VAL A 103 -7.93 -2.26 0.64
N HIS A 104 -7.40 -2.27 -0.59
CA HIS A 104 -6.69 -3.38 -1.20
C HIS A 104 -5.27 -2.95 -1.48
N CYS A 105 -4.31 -3.87 -1.32
CA CYS A 105 -2.93 -3.60 -1.66
C CYS A 105 -2.28 -4.80 -2.35
N ASP A 106 -1.42 -4.51 -3.32
CA ASP A 106 -0.49 -5.45 -3.91
C ASP A 106 0.92 -5.13 -3.40
N ALA A 107 1.62 -6.16 -2.94
CA ALA A 107 3.00 -6.05 -2.48
C ALA A 107 3.91 -6.99 -3.29
N VAL A 108 5.17 -6.63 -3.40
CA VAL A 108 6.20 -7.43 -4.05
C VAL A 108 7.40 -7.55 -3.12
N ILE A 109 8.09 -8.70 -3.20
CA ILE A 109 9.35 -8.93 -2.50
C ILE A 109 10.47 -8.81 -3.50
N CYS A 110 11.44 -7.97 -3.17
CA CYS A 110 12.59 -7.64 -4.00
C CYS A 110 13.87 -8.17 -3.38
N ASP A 111 14.72 -8.83 -4.18
CA ASP A 111 16.09 -9.14 -3.77
C ASP A 111 17.00 -7.98 -4.18
N THR A 112 17.52 -7.27 -3.17
CA THR A 112 18.40 -6.11 -3.31
C THR A 112 19.74 -6.43 -3.96
N THR A 113 20.15 -7.70 -3.99
CA THR A 113 21.38 -8.15 -4.68
C THR A 113 21.16 -8.34 -6.16
N SER A 114 19.91 -8.52 -6.59
CA SER A 114 19.54 -8.70 -7.99
C SER A 114 19.27 -7.34 -8.64
N ARG A 115 19.97 -7.02 -9.73
CA ARG A 115 19.72 -5.78 -10.51
C ARG A 115 18.51 -5.90 -11.45
N ALA A 116 17.77 -7.00 -11.37
CA ALA A 116 16.89 -7.50 -12.41
C ALA A 116 15.51 -6.83 -12.46
N ASP A 117 15.03 -6.30 -11.34
CA ASP A 117 13.63 -5.91 -11.24
C ASP A 117 13.44 -4.39 -11.29
N GLY A 118 12.80 -3.91 -12.37
CA GLY A 118 12.50 -2.49 -12.55
C GLY A 118 11.53 -1.95 -11.49
N LEU A 119 10.59 -2.79 -11.01
CA LEU A 119 9.71 -2.50 -9.88
C LEU A 119 10.49 -2.31 -8.56
N CYS A 120 11.58 -3.06 -8.38
CA CYS A 120 12.46 -2.95 -7.23
C CYS A 120 13.40 -1.74 -7.27
N ARG A 121 13.29 -0.88 -8.30
CA ARG A 121 14.04 0.38 -8.42
C ARG A 121 13.20 1.63 -8.12
N GLY A 122 11.95 1.46 -7.69
CA GLY A 122 11.03 2.56 -7.38
C GLY A 122 11.25 3.14 -5.98
N GLN A 123 12.40 3.75 -5.69
CA GLN A 123 12.42 4.82 -4.70
C GLN A 123 11.95 6.07 -5.41
N CYS A 124 10.77 6.57 -5.04
CA CYS A 124 10.12 7.71 -5.67
C CYS A 124 11.12 8.83 -5.97
N VAL A 125 11.50 8.95 -7.24
CA VAL A 125 12.25 10.12 -7.69
C VAL A 125 11.22 11.25 -7.65
N GLN A 126 11.29 12.08 -6.61
CA GLN A 126 10.53 13.33 -6.49
C GLN A 126 10.45 13.98 -7.88
N PRO A 127 9.28 14.03 -8.52
CA PRO A 127 9.21 14.41 -9.92
C PRO A 127 9.45 15.91 -10.03
N THR A 128 10.68 16.32 -10.33
CA THR A 128 10.87 17.49 -11.19
C THR A 128 10.27 17.13 -12.54
N ARG A 129 9.00 17.52 -12.73
CA ARG A 129 8.21 17.46 -13.97
C ARG A 129 9.03 17.02 -15.19
N GLN A 130 8.93 15.75 -15.57
CA GLN A 130 9.13 15.35 -16.95
C GLN A 130 8.36 14.06 -17.25
N SER A 131 7.68 14.14 -18.38
CA SER A 131 6.57 13.34 -18.89
C SER A 131 6.92 11.91 -19.30
N ASN A 132 5.86 11.10 -19.38
CA ASN A 132 5.67 9.86 -20.14
C ASN A 132 6.12 8.55 -19.48
N ALA A 133 5.33 8.04 -18.55
CA ALA A 133 5.34 6.62 -18.21
C ALA A 133 4.48 5.84 -19.22
N ARG A 134 5.10 4.91 -19.96
CA ARG A 134 4.39 3.91 -20.77
C ARG A 134 4.01 2.74 -19.85
N PRO A 135 2.88 2.04 -20.06
CA PRO A 135 2.60 0.80 -19.35
C PRO A 135 3.64 -0.25 -19.74
N TYR A 136 4.43 -0.73 -18.78
CA TYR A 136 5.38 -1.82 -19.00
C TYR A 136 4.88 -3.07 -18.28
N GLU A 137 4.55 -4.09 -19.05
CA GLU A 137 4.14 -5.41 -18.57
C GLU A 137 5.42 -6.18 -18.16
N GLN A 138 5.61 -6.45 -16.86
CA GLN A 138 6.79 -7.16 -16.35
C GLN A 138 6.49 -8.57 -15.87
N LYS A 139 7.23 -9.53 -16.44
CA LYS A 139 7.37 -10.90 -15.97
C LYS A 139 8.56 -10.98 -15.00
N GLY A 140 8.35 -11.45 -13.78
CA GLY A 140 9.46 -11.87 -12.90
C GLY A 140 9.26 -11.65 -11.40
N ALA A 141 8.46 -10.67 -10.97
CA ALA A 141 8.29 -10.37 -9.54
C ALA A 141 7.26 -11.30 -8.87
N LYS A 142 7.59 -11.82 -7.68
CA LYS A 142 6.62 -12.56 -6.84
C LYS A 142 5.64 -11.56 -6.25
N ARG A 143 4.44 -11.47 -6.83
CA ARG A 143 3.34 -10.63 -6.35
C ARG A 143 2.61 -11.31 -5.19
N ILE A 144 2.37 -10.55 -4.13
CA ILE A 144 1.57 -10.93 -2.97
C ILE A 144 0.34 -10.04 -2.98
N MET A 145 -0.83 -10.67 -3.15
CA MET A 145 -2.12 -9.99 -3.08
C MET A 145 -2.53 -9.90 -1.61
N LEU A 146 -2.79 -8.69 -1.14
CA LEU A 146 -3.29 -8.44 0.22
C LEU A 146 -4.77 -8.06 0.10
N ASP A 147 -5.67 -9.00 0.38
CA ASP A 147 -7.09 -8.72 0.52
C ASP A 147 -7.41 -8.35 1.97
N GLY A 148 -7.98 -7.16 2.16
CA GLY A 148 -8.49 -6.69 3.45
C GLY A 148 -9.76 -7.40 3.94
N GLY A 149 -10.23 -8.43 3.22
CA GLY A 149 -11.38 -9.25 3.57
C GLY A 149 -11.02 -10.73 3.61
N GLY A 150 -10.89 -11.28 4.81
CA GLY A 150 -11.03 -12.71 5.10
C GLY A 150 -10.31 -13.71 4.19
N THR A 151 -8.98 -13.78 4.23
CA THR A 151 -8.20 -15.03 4.33
C THR A 151 -6.74 -14.69 4.60
N LEU A 152 -6.16 -15.38 5.58
CA LEU A 152 -4.81 -15.21 6.11
C LEU A 152 -3.72 -15.25 5.02
N ILE A 153 -3.10 -14.10 4.76
CA ILE A 153 -1.64 -14.00 4.72
C ILE A 153 -1.29 -12.96 5.77
N HIS A 154 -0.67 -13.43 6.85
CA HIS A 154 -0.45 -12.71 8.09
C HIS A 154 0.20 -11.33 7.88
N GLY A 155 -0.24 -10.33 8.66
CA GLY A 155 0.65 -9.23 9.04
C GLY A 155 0.13 -7.80 9.10
N SER A 156 -1.18 -7.52 9.07
CA SER A 156 -1.65 -6.18 9.46
C SER A 156 -1.77 -6.09 10.98
N ARG A 157 -0.64 -5.93 11.69
CA ARG A 157 -0.67 -5.53 13.10
C ARG A 157 -0.97 -4.03 13.18
N LYS A 158 -2.16 -3.70 13.68
CA LYS A 158 -2.54 -2.32 13.98
C LYS A 158 -1.78 -1.86 15.25
N LEU A 159 -0.97 -0.81 15.12
CA LEU A 159 -0.53 -0.03 16.28
C LEU A 159 -1.76 0.72 16.81
N SER A 160 -2.26 0.31 17.99
CA SER A 160 -3.12 1.16 18.81
C SER A 160 -2.24 2.24 19.44
N ASN A 161 -2.75 3.47 19.48
CA ASN A 161 -2.30 4.46 20.47
C ASN A 161 -2.52 3.91 21.89
#